data_AF-A0A8X6PXX1-F1
#
_entry.id   AF-A0A8X6PXX1-F1
#
_cell.length_a   1.000
_cell.length_b   1.000
_cell.length_c   1.000
_cell.angle_alpha   90.00
_cell.angle_beta   90.00
_cell.angle_gamma   90.00
#
_symmetry.space_group_name_H-M   'P 1'
#
loop_
_entity.id
_entity.type
_entity.pdbx_description
1 polymer ?
#
loop_
_entity_poly.entity_id
_entity_poly.type
_entity_poly.pdbx_seq_one_letter_code
_entity_poly.pdbx_strand_id
1 'polypeptide(L)'
;MHSFCRLAKQIQQTEATHRDVLRCRQYLSNVARASEMTSAFRRQIPDSHEDEIDRLQKEEMNATLKVDLDLQQCTRDLKECQRQLEHARKALMSEVEAKTLSLNISRRTQHAEPLLGFPYTPADHPVDQLYHPNTEDDWERSLENKIQKSVATRQEASTCHLRTVAAVKDGMSRVADAWYRTSKAIQEAVQRDEKTLFNIHNRLRTINENVTSTKQRLSSLFDDMRIQDRGKILQLWRLQTLTYRPGADHIRDAPVKKLDEELSNIEKRGTFINENLTRNKDLLGKLEEEKLDQTLLMEKLTKKLYIERENCLGLRRTVAVEGVGLRDYVTDL
;
A
#
# COMPACT_ATOMS: atom_id res chain seq x y z
N MET A 1 4.33 -43.03 -33.23
CA MET A 1 3.22 -42.54 -32.38
C MET A 1 3.66 -41.92 -31.05
N HIS A 2 4.55 -42.55 -30.26
CA HIS A 2 4.97 -42.02 -28.94
C HIS A 2 5.54 -40.58 -28.96
N SER A 3 6.35 -40.22 -29.96
CA SER A 3 6.94 -38.88 -30.07
C SER A 3 5.91 -37.77 -30.35
N PHE A 4 4.82 -38.07 -31.07
CA PHE A 4 3.74 -37.13 -31.35
C PHE A 4 2.93 -36.77 -30.10
N CYS A 5 2.56 -37.79 -29.31
CA CYS A 5 1.85 -37.57 -28.05
C CYS A 5 2.67 -36.75 -27.05
N ARG A 6 3.99 -36.93 -27.03
CA ARG A 6 4.90 -36.14 -26.17
C ARG A 6 5.00 -34.68 -26.60
N LEU A 7 4.96 -34.40 -27.90
CA LEU A 7 5.06 -33.04 -28.42
C LEU A 7 3.77 -32.24 -28.22
N ALA A 8 2.61 -32.87 -28.41
CA ALA A 8 1.32 -32.28 -28.08
C ALA A 8 1.20 -31.91 -26.59
N LYS A 9 1.69 -32.78 -25.68
CA LYS A 9 1.74 -32.49 -24.24
C LYS A 9 2.65 -31.29 -23.92
N GLN A 10 3.81 -31.18 -24.58
CA GLN A 10 4.72 -30.06 -24.35
C GLN A 10 4.13 -28.72 -24.81
N ILE A 11 3.39 -28.71 -25.93
CA ILE A 11 2.65 -27.52 -26.39
C ILE A 11 1.63 -27.09 -25.33
N GLN A 12 0.80 -28.02 -24.85
CA GLN A 12 -0.21 -27.73 -23.82
C GLN A 12 0.43 -27.19 -22.52
N GLN A 13 1.55 -27.75 -22.09
CA GLN A 13 2.29 -27.26 -20.92
C GLN A 13 2.82 -25.84 -21.12
N THR A 14 3.36 -25.54 -22.30
CA THR A 14 3.90 -24.20 -22.63
C THR A 14 2.77 -23.17 -22.66
N GLU A 15 1.62 -23.51 -23.26
CA GLU A 15 0.42 -22.67 -23.27
C GLU A 15 -0.17 -22.43 -21.88
N ALA A 16 -0.18 -23.44 -21.01
CA ALA A 16 -0.60 -23.29 -19.62
C ALA A 16 0.32 -22.33 -18.87
N THR A 17 1.63 -22.54 -18.98
CA THR A 17 2.64 -21.67 -18.34
C THR A 17 2.53 -20.22 -18.81
N HIS A 18 2.31 -20.01 -20.12
CA HIS A 18 2.13 -18.68 -20.67
C HIS A 18 0.87 -17.98 -20.10
N ARG A 19 -0.25 -18.71 -19.94
CA ARG A 19 -1.45 -18.18 -19.28
C ARG A 19 -1.20 -17.82 -17.82
N ASP A 20 -0.43 -18.63 -17.10
CA ASP A 20 -0.07 -18.36 -15.71
C ASP A 20 0.78 -17.09 -15.58
N VAL A 21 1.79 -16.92 -16.44
CA VAL A 21 2.61 -15.70 -16.50
C VAL A 21 1.73 -14.47 -16.75
N LEU A 22 0.78 -14.53 -17.69
CA LEU A 22 -0.12 -13.41 -17.96
C LEU A 22 -0.99 -13.06 -16.75
N ARG A 23 -1.47 -14.07 -16.01
CA ARG A 23 -2.21 -13.86 -14.76
C ARG A 23 -1.34 -13.17 -13.70
N CYS A 24 -0.10 -13.63 -13.51
CA CYS A 24 0.85 -13.00 -12.59
C CYS A 24 1.14 -11.55 -12.97
N ARG A 25 1.30 -11.23 -14.25
CA ARG A 25 1.49 -9.85 -14.72
C ARG A 25 0.28 -8.96 -14.44
N GLN A 26 -0.94 -9.47 -14.62
CA GLN A 26 -2.14 -8.74 -14.24
C GLN A 26 -2.18 -8.43 -12.74
N TYR A 27 -1.76 -9.38 -11.91
CA TYR A 27 -1.60 -9.16 -10.47
C TYR A 27 -0.56 -8.07 -10.16
N LEU A 28 0.62 -8.12 -10.77
CA LEU A 28 1.66 -7.09 -10.59
C LEU A 28 1.18 -5.69 -10.99
N SER A 29 0.38 -5.59 -12.07
CA SER A 29 -0.22 -4.32 -12.46
C SER A 29 -1.20 -3.79 -11.41
N ASN A 30 -2.00 -4.66 -10.79
CA ASN A 30 -2.89 -4.27 -9.70
C ASN A 30 -2.12 -3.80 -8.46
N VAL A 31 -1.05 -4.52 -8.10
CA VAL A 31 -0.13 -4.13 -7.02
C VAL A 31 0.47 -2.76 -7.30
N ALA A 32 1.12 -2.58 -8.45
CA ALA A 32 1.77 -1.33 -8.83
C ALA A 32 0.80 -0.14 -8.76
N ARG A 33 -0.40 -0.29 -9.33
CA ARG A 33 -1.44 0.75 -9.29
C ARG A 33 -1.84 1.09 -7.85
N ALA A 34 -1.98 0.08 -6.99
CA ALA A 34 -2.32 0.32 -5.60
C ALA A 34 -1.18 1.01 -4.83
N SER A 35 0.07 0.62 -5.08
CA SER A 35 1.26 1.27 -4.47
C SER A 35 1.36 2.75 -4.91
N GLU A 36 1.13 3.04 -6.19
CA GLU A 36 1.12 4.40 -6.73
C GLU A 36 0.05 5.28 -6.08
N MET A 37 -1.18 4.78 -5.99
CA MET A 37 -2.28 5.50 -5.33
C MET A 37 -2.01 5.67 -3.83
N THR A 38 -1.43 4.67 -3.17
CA THR A 38 -1.04 4.78 -1.76
C THR A 38 0.00 5.89 -1.56
N SER A 39 1.01 5.96 -2.42
CA SER A 39 1.99 7.06 -2.40
C SER A 39 1.32 8.42 -2.65
N ALA A 40 0.39 8.50 -3.60
CA ALA A 40 -0.34 9.72 -3.89
C ALA A 40 -1.21 10.21 -2.72
N PHE A 41 -1.87 9.29 -2.00
CA PHE A 41 -2.63 9.62 -0.79
C PHE A 41 -1.71 10.12 0.32
N ARG A 42 -0.57 9.48 0.53
CA ARG A 42 0.34 9.86 1.61
C ARG A 42 0.99 11.23 1.40
N ARG A 43 1.17 11.68 0.15
CA ARG A 43 1.56 13.07 -0.15
C ARG A 43 0.53 14.13 0.31
N GLN A 44 -0.70 13.73 0.60
CA GLN A 44 -1.74 14.62 1.13
C GLN A 44 -1.67 14.74 2.66
N ILE A 45 -0.83 13.94 3.34
CA ILE A 45 -0.63 14.05 4.78
C ILE A 45 0.12 15.37 5.08
N PRO A 46 -0.44 16.25 5.92
CA PRO A 46 0.22 17.51 6.29
C PRO A 46 1.57 17.27 6.94
N ASP A 47 2.55 18.12 6.64
CA ASP A 47 3.89 18.10 7.26
C ASP A 47 4.64 16.75 7.09
N SER A 48 4.30 15.99 6.03
CA SER A 48 4.93 14.72 5.70
C SER A 48 6.38 14.93 5.23
N HIS A 49 7.31 14.34 5.98
CA HIS A 49 8.67 14.08 5.53
C HIS A 49 8.80 12.64 5.05
N GLU A 50 9.78 12.38 4.18
CA GLU A 50 10.03 11.03 3.70
C GLU A 50 10.35 10.10 4.88
N ASP A 51 9.46 9.14 5.12
CA ASP A 51 9.57 8.24 6.26
C ASP A 51 9.93 6.80 5.85
N GLU A 52 9.86 5.89 6.81
CA GLU A 52 10.12 4.47 6.55
C GLU A 52 9.13 3.86 5.56
N ILE A 53 7.85 4.24 5.64
CA ILE A 53 6.81 3.71 4.76
C ILE A 53 7.07 4.20 3.32
N ASP A 54 7.48 5.46 3.13
CA ASP A 54 7.81 5.98 1.79
C ASP A 54 8.98 5.22 1.16
N ARG A 55 10.00 4.89 1.95
CA ARG A 55 11.14 4.09 1.48
C ARG A 55 10.72 2.67 1.11
N LEU A 56 9.92 2.02 1.95
CA LEU A 56 9.38 0.69 1.68
C LEU A 56 8.48 0.67 0.43
N GLN A 57 7.67 1.72 0.20
CA GLN A 57 6.89 1.86 -1.02
C GLN A 57 7.75 1.95 -2.27
N LYS A 58 8.85 2.70 -2.22
CA LYS A 58 9.81 2.78 -3.35
C LYS A 58 10.45 1.43 -3.63
N GLU A 59 10.86 0.69 -2.58
CA GLU A 59 11.41 -0.66 -2.72
C GLU A 59 10.41 -1.63 -3.35
N GLU A 60 9.16 -1.59 -2.91
CA GLU A 60 8.06 -2.39 -3.44
C GLU A 60 7.77 -2.10 -4.92
N MET A 61 7.73 -0.83 -5.31
CA MET A 61 7.57 -0.43 -6.72
C MET A 61 8.73 -0.90 -7.58
N ASN A 62 9.97 -0.76 -7.09
CA ASN A 62 11.17 -1.23 -7.79
C ASN A 62 11.17 -2.76 -7.95
N ALA A 63 10.78 -3.50 -6.91
CA ALA A 63 10.65 -4.95 -6.97
C ALA A 63 9.57 -5.37 -8.00
N THR A 64 8.42 -4.71 -7.98
CA THR A 64 7.31 -4.96 -8.91
C THR A 64 7.73 -4.72 -10.36
N LEU A 65 8.43 -3.60 -10.63
CA LEU A 65 8.94 -3.27 -11.96
C LEU A 65 9.94 -4.31 -12.46
N LYS A 66 10.88 -4.72 -11.60
CA LYS A 66 11.88 -5.74 -11.95
C LYS A 66 11.23 -7.06 -12.34
N VAL A 67 10.25 -7.51 -11.55
CA VAL A 67 9.55 -8.77 -11.82
C VAL A 67 8.70 -8.67 -13.09
N ASP A 68 8.03 -7.54 -13.36
CA ASP A 68 7.28 -7.40 -14.62
C ASP A 68 8.21 -7.48 -15.84
N LEU A 69 9.40 -6.88 -15.80
CA LEU A 69 10.39 -7.00 -16.88
C LEU A 69 10.85 -8.45 -17.09
N ASP A 70 11.11 -9.19 -16.00
CA ASP A 70 11.48 -10.60 -16.07
C ASP A 70 10.34 -11.46 -16.67
N LEU A 71 9.09 -11.18 -16.29
CA LEU A 71 7.91 -11.86 -16.83
C LEU A 71 7.62 -11.49 -18.29
N GLN A 72 7.93 -10.27 -18.71
CA GLN A 72 7.87 -9.86 -20.12
C GLN A 72 8.88 -10.64 -20.96
N GLN A 73 10.08 -10.89 -20.45
CA GLN A 73 11.05 -11.75 -21.12
C GLN A 73 10.55 -13.20 -21.18
N CYS A 74 10.05 -13.75 -20.07
CA CYS A 74 9.49 -15.11 -20.05
C CYS A 74 8.33 -15.28 -21.05
N THR A 75 7.48 -14.26 -21.19
CA THR A 75 6.37 -14.25 -22.17
C THR A 75 6.90 -14.36 -23.60
N ARG A 76 8.00 -13.65 -23.92
CA ARG A 76 8.63 -13.71 -25.26
C ARG A 76 9.24 -15.09 -25.52
N ASP A 77 9.98 -15.62 -24.55
CA ASP A 77 10.64 -16.93 -24.67
C ASP A 77 9.61 -18.06 -24.83
N LEU A 78 8.52 -18.03 -24.07
CA LEU A 78 7.45 -19.03 -24.16
C LEU A 78 6.72 -18.98 -25.51
N LYS A 79 6.46 -17.79 -26.05
CA LYS A 79 5.85 -17.63 -27.38
C LYS A 79 6.75 -18.19 -28.48
N GLU A 80 8.05 -17.95 -28.39
CA GLU A 80 9.00 -18.49 -29.35
C GLU A 80 9.09 -20.02 -29.25
N CYS A 81 9.18 -20.57 -28.04
CA CYS A 81 9.13 -22.02 -27.81
C CYS A 81 7.84 -22.64 -28.36
N GLN A 82 6.69 -22.00 -28.14
CA GLN A 82 5.41 -22.45 -28.66
C GLN A 82 5.43 -22.48 -30.20
N ARG A 83 5.89 -21.41 -30.84
CA ARG A 83 6.00 -21.32 -32.31
C ARG A 83 6.88 -22.44 -32.87
N GLN A 84 8.05 -22.67 -32.27
CA GLN A 84 8.96 -23.72 -32.69
C GLN A 84 8.37 -25.12 -32.50
N LEU A 85 7.68 -25.38 -31.38
CA LEU A 85 6.99 -26.65 -31.14
C LEU A 85 5.88 -26.88 -32.17
N GLU A 86 5.09 -25.86 -32.52
CA GLU A 86 4.06 -25.96 -33.55
C GLU A 86 4.65 -26.24 -34.94
N HIS A 87 5.75 -25.58 -35.30
CA HIS A 87 6.47 -25.89 -36.54
C HIS A 87 7.03 -27.31 -36.56
N ALA A 88 7.65 -27.77 -35.46
CA ALA A 88 8.14 -29.15 -35.32
C ALA A 88 7.00 -30.17 -35.45
N ARG A 89 5.82 -29.86 -34.87
CA ARG A 89 4.61 -30.69 -35.01
C ARG A 89 4.16 -30.78 -36.46
N LYS A 90 4.03 -29.64 -37.14
CA LYS A 90 3.58 -29.57 -38.55
C LYS A 90 4.55 -30.30 -39.48
N ALA A 91 5.86 -30.10 -39.30
CA ALA A 91 6.89 -30.77 -40.10
C ALA A 91 6.87 -32.29 -39.95
N LEU A 92 6.66 -32.80 -38.72
CA LEU A 92 6.52 -34.22 -38.47
C LEU A 92 5.21 -34.79 -39.05
N MET A 93 4.08 -34.06 -38.92
CA MET A 93 2.79 -34.48 -39.49
C MET A 93 2.83 -34.59 -41.01
N SER A 94 3.39 -33.58 -41.69
CA SER A 94 3.54 -33.56 -43.15
C SER A 94 4.37 -34.75 -43.66
N GLU A 95 5.44 -35.14 -42.95
CA GLU A 95 6.26 -36.30 -43.32
C GLU A 95 5.49 -37.63 -43.13
N VAL A 96 4.72 -37.74 -42.04
CA VAL A 96 3.88 -38.93 -41.78
C VAL A 96 2.76 -39.05 -42.82
N GLU A 97 2.13 -37.94 -43.20
CA GLU A 97 1.12 -37.89 -44.25
C GLU A 97 1.71 -38.28 -45.60
N ALA A 98 2.88 -37.73 -45.97
CA ALA A 98 3.60 -38.10 -47.19
C ALA A 98 3.95 -39.60 -47.23
N LYS A 99 4.46 -40.15 -46.11
CA LYS A 99 4.76 -41.58 -46.00
C LYS A 99 3.50 -42.44 -46.12
N THR A 100 2.41 -42.04 -45.47
CA THR A 100 1.12 -42.76 -45.52
C THR A 100 0.54 -42.76 -46.94
N LEU A 101 0.63 -41.65 -47.65
CA LEU A 101 0.23 -41.55 -49.06
C LEU A 101 1.11 -42.44 -49.94
N SER A 102 2.43 -42.40 -49.79
CA SER A 102 3.35 -43.25 -50.58
C SER A 102 3.11 -44.75 -50.36
N LEU A 103 2.86 -45.18 -49.11
CA LEU A 103 2.55 -46.56 -48.75
C LEU A 103 1.19 -46.99 -49.29
N ASN A 104 0.20 -46.10 -49.27
CA ASN A 104 -1.12 -46.36 -49.84
C ASN A 104 -1.09 -46.43 -51.36
N ILE A 105 -0.29 -45.59 -52.03
CA ILE A 105 -0.04 -45.68 -53.47
C ILE A 105 0.65 -47.01 -53.77
N SER A 106 1.74 -47.33 -53.06
CA SER A 106 2.49 -48.59 -53.23
C SER A 106 1.63 -49.84 -53.01
N ARG A 107 0.73 -49.84 -52.00
CA ARG A 107 -0.23 -50.92 -51.77
C ARG A 107 -1.32 -51.01 -52.84
N ARG A 108 -1.77 -49.89 -53.39
CA ARG A 108 -2.74 -49.87 -54.50
C ARG A 108 -2.10 -50.27 -55.83
N THR A 109 -0.78 -50.05 -55.99
CA THR A 109 0.00 -50.43 -57.17
C THR A 109 0.71 -51.78 -57.03
N GLN A 110 0.62 -52.46 -55.87
CA GLN A 110 1.18 -53.80 -55.64
C GLN A 110 0.59 -54.89 -56.54
N HIS A 111 -0.53 -54.61 -57.22
CA HIS A 111 -1.11 -55.47 -58.25
C HIS A 111 -0.95 -54.92 -59.68
N ALA A 112 -0.11 -53.90 -59.85
CA ALA A 112 0.14 -53.25 -61.14
C ALA A 112 1.62 -53.39 -61.55
N GLU A 113 2.08 -54.64 -61.72
CA GLU A 113 3.11 -54.92 -62.71
C GLU A 113 2.41 -55.66 -63.87
N PRO A 114 2.43 -55.17 -65.13
CA PRO A 114 3.37 -54.22 -65.72
C PRO A 114 2.67 -52.96 -66.30
N LEU A 115 2.81 -51.81 -65.63
CA LEU A 115 2.70 -50.50 -66.30
C LEU A 115 4.01 -49.70 -66.23
N LEU A 116 5.04 -50.22 -65.56
CA LEU A 116 6.40 -49.65 -65.52
C LEU A 116 7.24 -49.99 -66.78
N GLY A 117 6.63 -50.60 -67.80
CA GLY A 117 7.27 -50.92 -69.08
C GLY A 117 7.06 -49.89 -70.19
N PHE A 118 6.36 -48.78 -69.94
CA PHE A 118 6.16 -47.72 -70.93
C PHE A 118 6.84 -46.43 -70.49
N PRO A 119 7.75 -45.86 -71.29
CA PRO A 119 8.27 -44.52 -71.01
C PRO A 119 7.12 -43.53 -71.20
N TYR A 120 6.55 -43.04 -70.10
CA TYR A 120 5.66 -41.88 -70.15
C TYR A 120 6.53 -40.63 -70.24
N THR A 121 6.68 -40.12 -71.47
CA THR A 121 7.15 -38.74 -71.72
C THR A 121 5.93 -37.85 -71.91
N PRO A 122 5.49 -37.09 -70.89
CA PRO A 122 4.48 -36.05 -71.09
C PRO A 122 5.04 -34.97 -72.02
N ALA A 123 4.31 -34.66 -73.09
CA ALA A 123 4.78 -33.82 -74.19
C ALA A 123 5.12 -32.36 -73.82
N ASP A 124 4.68 -31.87 -72.66
CA ASP A 124 4.81 -30.45 -72.26
C ASP A 124 5.42 -30.24 -70.86
N HIS A 125 6.18 -31.20 -70.32
CA HIS A 125 6.92 -30.98 -69.08
C HIS A 125 8.33 -30.45 -69.37
N PRO A 126 8.76 -29.30 -68.78
CA PRO A 126 10.11 -28.79 -68.98
C PRO A 126 11.14 -29.86 -68.61
N VAL A 127 12.02 -30.15 -69.57
CA VAL A 127 12.96 -31.29 -69.60
C VAL A 127 13.97 -31.32 -68.44
N ASP A 128 14.05 -30.24 -67.66
CA ASP A 128 15.04 -30.08 -66.59
C ASP A 128 14.52 -30.28 -65.16
N GLN A 129 13.31 -30.81 -64.97
CA GLN A 129 12.85 -31.27 -63.65
C GLN A 129 12.66 -32.78 -63.64
N LEU A 130 13.78 -33.50 -63.74
CA LEU A 130 13.86 -34.88 -63.26
C LEU A 130 13.48 -34.88 -61.78
N TYR A 131 12.25 -35.31 -61.47
CA TYR A 131 11.83 -35.60 -60.12
C TYR A 131 12.67 -36.77 -59.64
N HIS A 132 13.80 -36.51 -58.98
CA HIS A 132 14.55 -37.56 -58.30
C HIS A 132 13.67 -38.05 -57.14
N PRO A 133 13.14 -39.29 -57.21
CA PRO A 133 12.42 -39.83 -56.08
C PRO A 133 13.44 -39.95 -54.95
N ASN A 134 13.19 -39.24 -53.83
CA ASN A 134 13.99 -39.42 -52.61
C ASN A 134 14.15 -40.92 -52.35
N THR A 135 15.39 -41.39 -52.19
CA THR A 135 15.65 -42.78 -51.85
C THR A 135 15.13 -43.08 -50.44
N GLU A 136 14.91 -44.36 -50.11
CA GLU A 136 14.47 -44.74 -48.76
C GLU A 136 15.45 -44.22 -47.69
N ASP A 137 16.76 -44.24 -48.00
CA ASP A 137 17.83 -43.67 -47.17
C ASP A 137 17.71 -42.14 -46.99
N ASP A 138 17.33 -41.41 -48.03
CA ASP A 138 17.13 -39.94 -47.95
C ASP A 138 15.91 -39.59 -47.10
N TRP A 139 14.84 -40.40 -47.17
CA TRP A 139 13.67 -40.27 -46.31
C TRP A 139 13.99 -40.59 -44.85
N GLU A 140 14.76 -41.64 -44.61
CA GLU A 140 15.17 -42.02 -43.25
C GLU A 140 16.02 -40.92 -42.61
N ARG A 141 17.01 -40.38 -43.33
CA ARG A 141 17.82 -39.24 -42.87
C ARG A 141 16.98 -37.97 -42.67
N SER A 142 16.05 -37.66 -43.57
CA SER A 142 15.14 -36.51 -43.44
C SER A 142 14.28 -36.62 -42.18
N LEU A 143 13.68 -37.79 -41.96
CA LEU A 143 12.83 -38.05 -40.80
C LEU A 143 13.64 -38.02 -39.50
N GLU A 144 14.83 -38.63 -39.48
CA GLU A 144 15.72 -38.63 -38.32
C GLU A 144 16.14 -37.19 -37.95
N ASN A 145 16.52 -36.37 -38.92
CA ASN A 145 16.82 -34.95 -38.72
C ASN A 145 15.62 -34.18 -38.13
N LYS A 146 14.40 -34.43 -38.63
CA LYS A 146 13.16 -33.80 -38.10
C LYS A 146 12.85 -34.27 -36.68
N ILE A 147 13.08 -35.55 -36.37
CA ILE A 147 12.92 -36.12 -35.03
C ILE A 147 13.94 -35.50 -34.06
N GLN A 148 15.22 -35.41 -34.44
CA GLN A 148 16.27 -34.81 -33.61
C GLN A 148 15.97 -33.33 -33.33
N LYS A 149 15.59 -32.55 -34.35
CA LYS A 149 15.14 -31.15 -34.16
C LYS A 149 13.94 -31.05 -33.21
N SER A 150 12.95 -31.93 -33.36
CA SER A 150 11.79 -32.02 -32.47
C SER A 150 12.17 -32.38 -31.01
N VAL A 151 13.17 -33.25 -30.81
CA VAL A 151 13.70 -33.56 -29.47
C VAL A 151 14.38 -32.33 -28.87
N ALA A 152 15.22 -31.64 -29.63
CA ALA A 152 15.93 -30.44 -29.18
C ALA A 152 14.95 -29.31 -28.80
N THR A 153 13.97 -29.00 -29.66
CA THR A 153 12.94 -27.99 -29.37
C THR A 153 12.13 -28.33 -28.12
N ARG A 154 11.82 -29.61 -27.88
CA ARG A 154 11.14 -30.02 -26.64
C ARG A 154 12.00 -29.84 -25.40
N GLN A 155 13.30 -30.13 -25.48
CA GLN A 155 14.22 -29.90 -24.38
C GLN A 155 14.32 -28.40 -24.06
N GLU A 156 14.49 -27.56 -25.08
CA GLU A 156 14.53 -26.10 -24.93
C GLU A 156 13.23 -25.56 -24.32
N ALA A 157 12.07 -26.00 -24.80
CA ALA A 157 10.77 -25.61 -24.24
C ALA A 157 10.62 -26.07 -22.76
N SER A 158 11.12 -27.26 -22.42
CA SER A 158 11.11 -27.75 -21.03
C SER A 158 12.02 -26.90 -20.13
N THR A 159 13.22 -26.56 -20.59
CA THR A 159 14.13 -25.65 -19.86
C THR A 159 13.56 -24.25 -19.73
N CYS A 160 12.91 -23.71 -20.78
CA CYS A 160 12.20 -22.44 -20.74
C CYS A 160 11.06 -22.46 -19.71
N HIS A 161 10.24 -23.51 -19.70
CA HIS A 161 9.18 -23.72 -18.72
C HIS A 161 9.73 -23.70 -17.29
N LEU A 162 10.75 -24.51 -17.00
CA LEU A 162 11.34 -24.58 -15.65
C LEU A 162 11.91 -23.23 -15.18
N ARG A 163 12.64 -22.52 -16.07
CA ARG A 163 13.16 -21.17 -15.77
C ARG A 163 12.03 -20.19 -15.50
N THR A 164 10.96 -20.25 -16.29
CA THR A 164 9.80 -19.37 -16.14
C THR A 164 9.08 -19.62 -14.82
N VAL A 165 8.81 -20.88 -14.48
CA VAL A 165 8.17 -21.24 -13.21
C VAL A 165 9.01 -20.79 -12.01
N ALA A 166 10.34 -20.95 -12.08
CA ALA A 166 11.24 -20.46 -11.04
C ALA A 166 11.21 -18.92 -10.92
N ALA A 167 11.26 -18.20 -12.04
CA ALA A 167 11.21 -16.74 -12.08
C ALA A 167 9.88 -16.19 -11.55
N VAL A 168 8.75 -16.80 -11.93
CA VAL A 168 7.43 -16.46 -11.39
C VAL A 168 7.41 -16.68 -9.88
N LYS A 169 7.85 -17.84 -9.40
CA LYS A 169 7.81 -18.16 -7.97
C LYS A 169 8.65 -17.20 -7.13
N ASP A 170 9.91 -16.99 -7.50
CA ASP A 170 10.84 -16.10 -6.79
C ASP A 170 10.39 -14.63 -6.89
N GLY A 171 10.03 -14.18 -8.09
CA GLY A 171 9.56 -12.81 -8.31
C GLY A 171 8.29 -12.47 -7.53
N MET A 172 7.29 -13.36 -7.57
CA MET A 172 6.03 -13.16 -6.84
C MET A 172 6.24 -13.18 -5.33
N SER A 173 7.14 -14.04 -4.82
CA SER A 173 7.50 -14.05 -3.39
C SER A 173 8.10 -12.71 -2.95
N ARG A 174 9.04 -12.15 -3.73
CA ARG A 174 9.67 -10.85 -3.40
C ARG A 174 8.67 -9.70 -3.38
N VAL A 175 7.75 -9.67 -4.36
CA VAL A 175 6.70 -8.64 -4.41
C VAL A 175 5.74 -8.80 -3.24
N ALA A 176 5.36 -10.03 -2.90
CA ALA A 176 4.51 -10.29 -1.74
C ALA A 176 5.17 -9.87 -0.42
N ASP A 177 6.46 -10.17 -0.24
CA ASP A 177 7.23 -9.77 0.95
C ASP A 177 7.33 -8.24 1.06
N ALA A 178 7.62 -7.55 -0.04
CA ALA A 178 7.68 -6.09 -0.07
C ALA A 178 6.31 -5.47 0.24
N TRP A 179 5.25 -5.96 -0.40
CA TRP A 179 3.86 -5.55 -0.14
C TRP A 179 3.48 -5.72 1.33
N TYR A 180 3.86 -6.85 1.94
CA TYR A 180 3.60 -7.13 3.34
C TYR A 180 4.33 -6.16 4.27
N ARG A 181 5.64 -5.94 4.06
CA ARG A 181 6.43 -5.01 4.90
C ARG A 181 5.83 -3.61 4.91
N THR A 182 5.50 -3.09 3.74
CA THR A 182 4.90 -1.77 3.63
C THR A 182 3.51 -1.74 4.29
N SER A 183 2.69 -2.79 4.11
CA SER A 183 1.36 -2.87 4.72
C SER A 183 1.44 -2.90 6.25
N LYS A 184 2.37 -3.69 6.78
CA LYS A 184 2.65 -3.78 8.22
C LYS A 184 3.13 -2.45 8.78
N ALA A 185 4.05 -1.77 8.10
CA ALA A 185 4.55 -0.47 8.53
C ALA A 185 3.43 0.59 8.61
N ILE A 186 2.50 0.60 7.64
CA ILE A 186 1.31 1.47 7.69
C ILE A 186 0.42 1.10 8.88
N GLN A 187 0.16 -0.19 9.11
CA GLN A 187 -0.67 -0.64 10.23
C GLN A 187 -0.06 -0.25 11.59
N GLU A 188 1.25 -0.41 11.76
CA GLU A 188 1.96 0.01 12.97
C GLU A 188 1.97 1.54 13.15
N ALA A 189 2.04 2.32 12.07
CA ALA A 189 1.88 3.77 12.12
C ALA A 189 0.48 4.17 12.58
N VAL A 190 -0.57 3.56 12.01
CA VAL A 190 -1.96 3.79 12.43
C VAL A 190 -2.15 3.49 13.91
N GLN A 191 -1.64 2.35 14.41
CA GLN A 191 -1.75 2.01 15.83
C GLN A 191 -1.02 2.99 16.76
N ARG A 192 0.15 3.50 16.35
CA ARG A 192 0.89 4.52 17.11
C ARG A 192 0.13 5.83 17.15
N ASP A 193 -0.44 6.24 16.03
CA ASP A 193 -1.20 7.47 15.90
C ASP A 193 -2.54 7.39 16.65
N GLU A 194 -3.23 6.25 16.64
CA GLU A 194 -4.45 6.03 17.45
C GLU A 194 -4.17 6.14 18.96
N LYS A 195 -3.06 5.57 19.44
CA LYS A 195 -2.62 5.75 20.84
C LYS A 195 -2.31 7.21 21.16
N THR A 196 -1.68 7.92 20.23
CA THR A 196 -1.37 9.34 20.38
C THR A 196 -2.64 10.19 20.42
N LEU A 197 -3.61 9.91 19.55
CA LEU A 197 -4.92 10.55 19.53
C LEU A 197 -5.66 10.36 20.86
N PHE A 198 -5.63 9.13 21.40
CA PHE A 198 -6.23 8.83 22.70
C PHE A 198 -5.58 9.64 23.84
N ASN A 199 -4.25 9.76 23.84
CA ASN A 199 -3.53 10.56 24.82
C ASN A 199 -3.88 12.06 24.71
N ILE A 200 -3.96 12.60 23.50
CA ILE A 200 -4.38 14.00 23.25
C ILE A 200 -5.81 14.21 23.77
N HIS A 201 -6.72 13.27 23.50
CA HIS A 201 -8.10 13.36 23.97
C HIS A 201 -8.19 13.39 25.51
N ASN A 202 -7.42 12.54 26.19
CA ASN A 202 -7.33 12.56 27.66
C ASN A 202 -6.74 13.88 28.17
N ARG A 203 -5.68 14.39 27.52
CA ARG A 203 -5.07 15.67 27.88
C ARG A 203 -6.06 16.83 27.73
N LEU A 204 -6.80 16.88 26.62
CA LEU A 204 -7.84 17.87 26.38
C LEU A 204 -8.94 17.82 27.44
N ARG A 205 -9.33 16.63 27.90
CA ARG A 205 -10.29 16.46 29.00
C ARG A 205 -9.77 17.11 30.28
N THR A 206 -8.54 16.79 30.69
CA THR A 206 -7.92 17.38 31.89
C THR A 206 -7.75 18.90 31.77
N ILE A 207 -7.33 19.41 30.61
CA ILE A 207 -7.25 20.86 30.37
C ILE A 207 -8.63 21.49 30.53
N ASN A 208 -9.67 20.88 29.99
CA ASN A 208 -11.03 21.42 30.07
C ASN A 208 -11.55 21.46 31.52
N GLU A 209 -11.25 20.45 32.33
CA GLU A 209 -11.53 20.43 33.78
C GLU A 209 -10.76 21.54 34.52
N ASN A 210 -9.49 21.76 34.18
CA ASN A 210 -8.68 22.82 34.77
C ASN A 210 -9.19 24.22 34.38
N VAL A 211 -9.62 24.39 33.12
CA VAL A 211 -10.23 25.64 32.64
C VAL A 211 -11.52 25.93 33.39
N THR A 212 -12.41 24.95 33.54
CA THR A 212 -13.67 25.15 34.28
C THR A 212 -13.41 25.45 35.75
N SER A 213 -12.49 24.73 36.41
CA SER A 213 -12.09 25.00 37.80
C SER A 213 -11.49 26.40 37.95
N THR A 214 -10.63 26.84 37.04
CA THR A 214 -10.01 28.17 37.09
C THR A 214 -11.04 29.28 36.85
N LYS A 215 -12.00 29.08 35.95
CA LYS A 215 -13.12 30.02 35.73
C LYS A 215 -13.99 30.16 37.00
N GLN A 216 -14.26 29.06 37.69
CA GLN A 216 -14.98 29.09 38.98
C GLN A 216 -14.19 29.85 40.06
N ARG A 217 -12.88 29.61 40.18
CA ARG A 217 -12.01 30.35 41.12
C ARG A 217 -12.00 31.84 40.82
N LEU A 218 -11.88 32.23 39.54
CA LEU A 218 -11.94 33.62 39.13
C LEU A 218 -13.27 34.27 39.52
N SER A 219 -14.40 33.59 39.31
CA SER A 219 -15.71 34.07 39.74
C SER A 219 -15.76 34.34 41.25
N SER A 220 -15.28 33.40 42.06
CA SER A 220 -15.20 33.56 43.51
C SER A 220 -14.33 34.76 43.92
N LEU A 221 -13.17 34.94 43.27
CA LEU A 221 -12.28 36.06 43.55
C LEU A 221 -12.89 37.42 43.16
N PHE A 222 -13.68 37.47 42.08
CA PHE A 222 -14.43 38.68 41.71
C PHE A 222 -15.51 39.01 42.75
N ASP A 223 -16.21 38.00 43.27
CA ASP A 223 -17.19 38.19 44.35
C ASP A 223 -16.51 38.68 45.64
N ASP A 224 -15.37 38.10 46.01
CA ASP A 224 -14.59 38.53 47.18
C ASP A 224 -14.09 39.97 47.04
N MET A 225 -13.62 40.35 45.84
CA MET A 225 -13.20 41.73 45.53
C MET A 225 -14.37 42.70 45.71
N ARG A 226 -15.55 42.36 45.19
CA ARG A 226 -16.76 43.17 45.34
C ARG A 226 -17.18 43.33 46.81
N ILE A 227 -16.98 42.31 47.64
CA ILE A 227 -17.22 42.37 49.09
C ILE A 227 -16.21 43.31 49.75
N GLN A 228 -14.92 43.23 49.41
CA GLN A 228 -13.91 44.16 49.94
C GLN A 228 -14.21 45.61 49.56
N ASP A 229 -14.60 45.88 48.30
CA ASP A 229 -14.94 47.23 47.84
C ASP A 229 -16.13 47.81 48.62
N ARG A 230 -17.18 47.01 48.84
CA ARG A 230 -18.32 47.41 49.69
C ARG A 230 -17.89 47.70 51.12
N GLY A 231 -17.04 46.83 51.69
CA GLY A 231 -16.47 47.02 53.03
C GLY A 231 -15.67 48.33 53.12
N LYS A 232 -14.82 48.61 52.14
CA LYS A 232 -14.03 49.84 52.05
C LYS A 232 -14.92 51.07 52.03
N ILE A 233 -15.95 51.09 51.18
CA ILE A 233 -16.90 52.21 51.06
C ILE A 233 -17.61 52.48 52.39
N LEU A 234 -18.08 51.43 53.08
CA LEU A 234 -18.74 51.57 54.37
C LEU A 234 -17.83 52.15 55.45
N GLN A 235 -16.57 51.70 55.52
CA GLN A 235 -15.61 52.21 56.50
C GLN A 235 -15.18 53.65 56.21
N LEU A 236 -14.99 54.01 54.93
CA LEU A 236 -14.75 55.39 54.52
C LEU A 236 -15.91 56.30 54.92
N TRP A 237 -17.15 55.86 54.74
CA TRP A 237 -18.34 56.62 55.14
C TRP A 237 -18.42 56.83 56.66
N ARG A 238 -18.07 55.81 57.45
CA ARG A 238 -17.96 55.92 58.92
C ARG A 238 -16.88 56.91 59.35
N LEU A 239 -15.72 56.87 58.69
CA LEU A 239 -14.63 57.81 58.95
C LEU A 239 -15.04 59.26 58.64
N GLN A 240 -15.72 59.49 57.51
CA GLN A 240 -16.24 60.79 57.11
C GLN A 240 -17.31 61.33 58.07
N THR A 241 -18.18 60.47 58.58
CA THR A 241 -19.24 60.88 59.53
C THR A 241 -18.70 61.18 60.92
N LEU A 242 -17.67 60.47 61.38
CA LEU A 242 -16.99 60.75 62.65
C LEU A 242 -16.22 62.09 62.61
N THR A 243 -15.65 62.44 61.47
CA THR A 243 -14.93 63.71 61.27
C THR A 243 -15.87 64.92 61.18
N TYR A 244 -17.14 64.72 60.79
CA TYR A 244 -18.12 65.81 60.60
C TYR A 244 -18.87 66.30 61.86
N ARG A 245 -18.96 65.51 62.94
CA ARG A 245 -19.57 66.01 64.21
C ARG A 245 -18.58 66.93 64.91
N PRO A 246 -18.94 68.02 65.62
CA PRO A 246 -18.04 68.74 66.53
C PRO A 246 -18.10 68.11 67.94
N GLY A 247 -16.97 67.84 68.58
CA GLY A 247 -16.93 67.31 69.94
C GLY A 247 -15.49 67.10 70.40
N ALA A 248 -15.25 67.30 71.71
CA ALA A 248 -13.94 67.45 72.34
C ALA A 248 -12.82 66.59 71.72
N ASP A 249 -11.77 67.27 71.26
CA ASP A 249 -10.70 66.75 70.38
C ASP A 249 -9.93 65.53 70.92
N HIS A 250 -10.16 65.14 72.18
CA HIS A 250 -9.37 64.13 72.89
C HIS A 250 -10.08 62.75 72.98
N ILE A 251 -11.35 62.64 72.55
CA ILE A 251 -12.14 61.38 72.62
C ILE A 251 -12.15 60.63 71.27
N ARG A 252 -11.63 61.24 70.20
CA ARG A 252 -11.78 60.76 68.81
C ARG A 252 -10.62 59.96 68.26
N ASP A 253 -9.43 60.08 68.84
CA ASP A 253 -8.22 59.49 68.27
C ASP A 253 -8.25 57.95 68.24
N ALA A 254 -8.78 57.31 69.29
CA ALA A 254 -8.82 55.85 69.36
C ALA A 254 -9.81 55.22 68.35
N PRO A 255 -11.06 55.71 68.21
CA PRO A 255 -11.98 55.25 67.16
C PRO A 255 -11.49 55.50 65.74
N VAL A 256 -10.85 56.65 65.48
CA VAL A 256 -10.29 56.98 64.16
C VAL A 256 -9.13 56.05 63.81
N LYS A 257 -8.17 55.86 64.73
CA LYS A 257 -7.06 54.91 64.53
C LYS A 257 -7.55 53.49 64.23
N LYS A 258 -8.60 53.03 64.93
CA LYS A 258 -9.19 51.71 64.68
C LYS A 258 -9.79 51.60 63.27
N LEU A 259 -10.46 52.64 62.79
CA LEU A 259 -11.00 52.66 61.42
C LEU A 259 -9.89 52.72 60.37
N ASP A 260 -8.80 53.44 60.63
CA ASP A 260 -7.64 53.47 59.75
C ASP A 260 -6.95 52.09 59.67
N GLU A 261 -6.85 51.37 60.80
CA GLU A 261 -6.37 49.99 60.82
C GLU A 261 -7.28 49.04 60.04
N GLU A 262 -8.61 49.17 60.20
CA GLU A 262 -9.59 48.39 59.44
C GLU A 262 -9.50 48.67 57.93
N LEU A 263 -9.35 49.92 57.52
CA LEU A 263 -9.12 50.32 56.13
C LEU A 263 -7.80 49.75 55.59
N SER A 264 -6.71 49.85 56.35
CA SER A 264 -5.41 49.27 55.96
C SER A 264 -5.51 47.76 55.76
N ASN A 265 -6.25 47.06 56.62
CA ASN A 265 -6.48 45.63 56.50
C ASN A 265 -7.33 45.26 55.28
N ILE A 266 -8.36 46.05 54.96
CA ILE A 266 -9.17 45.87 53.74
C ILE A 266 -8.31 46.09 52.49
N GLU A 267 -7.43 47.09 52.49
CA GLU A 267 -6.53 47.35 51.37
C GLU A 267 -5.54 46.20 51.15
N LYS A 268 -4.90 45.69 52.22
CA LYS A 268 -4.01 44.52 52.15
C LYS A 268 -4.72 43.27 51.63
N ARG A 269 -5.98 43.06 52.03
CA ARG A 269 -6.80 41.95 51.49
C ARG A 269 -7.14 42.18 50.02
N GLY A 270 -7.47 43.42 49.64
CA GLY A 270 -7.72 43.81 48.26
C GLY A 270 -6.52 43.56 47.35
N THR A 271 -5.31 43.95 47.77
CA THR A 271 -4.09 43.68 47.00
C THR A 271 -3.83 42.18 46.84
N PHE A 272 -4.01 41.39 47.91
CA PHE A 272 -3.88 39.94 47.86
C PHE A 272 -4.89 39.27 46.90
N ILE A 273 -6.15 39.69 46.92
CA ILE A 273 -7.18 39.19 45.99
C ILE A 273 -6.82 39.56 44.56
N ASN A 274 -6.38 40.81 44.32
CA ASN A 274 -6.01 41.27 42.99
C ASN A 274 -4.80 40.51 42.40
N GLU A 275 -3.76 40.26 43.21
CA GLU A 275 -2.63 39.42 42.81
C GLU A 275 -3.05 37.98 42.47
N ASN A 276 -3.97 37.39 43.23
CA ASN A 276 -4.49 36.07 42.90
C ASN A 276 -5.35 36.09 41.64
N LEU A 277 -6.06 37.19 41.38
CA LEU A 277 -6.88 37.35 40.19
C LEU A 277 -6.01 37.46 38.93
N THR A 278 -4.91 38.23 38.97
CA THR A 278 -3.95 38.27 37.86
C THR A 278 -3.32 36.90 37.62
N ARG A 279 -2.84 36.21 38.66
CA ARG A 279 -2.27 34.85 38.53
C ARG A 279 -3.26 33.85 37.91
N ASN A 280 -4.53 33.87 38.31
CA ASN A 280 -5.54 32.97 37.74
C ASN A 280 -5.94 33.36 36.31
N LYS A 281 -5.91 34.65 35.94
CA LYS A 281 -6.09 35.08 34.55
C LYS A 281 -4.96 34.59 33.66
N ASP A 282 -3.71 34.71 34.13
CA ASP A 282 -2.53 34.23 33.39
C ASP A 282 -2.57 32.71 33.23
N LEU A 283 -2.93 31.98 34.29
CA LEU A 283 -3.12 30.53 34.23
C LEU A 283 -4.21 30.15 33.23
N LEU A 284 -5.35 30.86 33.25
CA LEU A 284 -6.43 30.61 32.30
C LEU A 284 -5.97 30.84 30.86
N GLY A 285 -5.23 31.91 30.59
CA GLY A 285 -4.66 32.18 29.26
C GLY A 285 -3.76 31.04 28.78
N LYS A 286 -2.86 30.55 29.63
CA LYS A 286 -1.98 29.41 29.31
C LYS A 286 -2.76 28.12 29.03
N LEU A 287 -3.81 27.85 29.82
CA LEU A 287 -4.65 26.66 29.61
C LEU A 287 -5.47 26.75 28.32
N GLU A 288 -5.93 27.94 27.95
CA GLU A 288 -6.67 28.15 26.70
C GLU A 288 -5.75 28.05 25.47
N GLU A 289 -4.51 28.52 25.57
CA GLU A 289 -3.46 28.32 24.56
C GLU A 289 -3.12 26.83 24.40
N GLU A 290 -2.84 26.12 25.49
CA GLU A 290 -2.55 24.69 25.46
C GLU A 290 -3.73 23.89 24.86
N LYS A 291 -4.97 24.27 25.19
CA LYS A 291 -6.18 23.65 24.62
C LYS A 291 -6.23 23.82 23.10
N LEU A 292 -5.91 25.01 22.59
CA LEU A 292 -5.89 25.31 21.17
C LEU A 292 -4.84 24.45 20.46
N ASP A 293 -3.62 24.41 20.99
CA ASP A 293 -2.52 23.62 20.42
C ASP A 293 -2.85 22.12 20.34
N GLN A 294 -3.40 21.57 21.42
CA GLN A 294 -3.81 20.17 21.46
C GLN A 294 -4.96 19.86 20.49
N THR A 295 -5.88 20.81 20.28
CA THR A 295 -6.99 20.66 19.32
C THR A 295 -6.47 20.68 17.88
N LEU A 296 -5.55 21.59 17.55
CA LEU A 296 -4.91 21.64 16.24
C LEU A 296 -4.13 20.35 15.96
N LEU A 297 -3.39 19.83 16.96
CA LEU A 297 -2.68 18.56 16.84
C LEU A 297 -3.64 17.39 16.62
N MET A 298 -4.76 17.35 17.35
CA MET A 298 -5.81 16.33 17.19
C MET A 298 -6.39 16.34 15.77
N GLU A 299 -6.70 17.52 15.22
CA GLU A 299 -7.22 17.64 13.85
C GLU A 299 -6.23 17.15 12.80
N LYS A 300 -4.94 17.53 12.93
CA LYS A 300 -3.87 17.05 12.03
C LYS A 300 -3.76 15.53 12.07
N LEU A 301 -3.72 14.96 13.28
CA LEU A 301 -3.57 13.52 13.47
C LEU A 301 -4.80 12.74 12.97
N THR A 302 -6.01 13.28 13.16
CA THR A 302 -7.25 12.67 12.66
C THR A 302 -7.25 12.60 11.13
N LYS A 303 -6.82 13.67 10.44
CA LYS A 303 -6.68 13.67 8.98
C LYS A 303 -5.66 12.64 8.50
N LYS A 304 -4.49 12.56 9.16
CA LYS A 304 -3.46 11.56 8.87
C LYS A 304 -4.01 10.14 9.02
N LEU A 305 -4.66 9.85 10.15
CA LEU A 305 -5.27 8.55 10.41
C LEU A 305 -6.29 8.16 9.35
N TYR A 306 -7.14 9.09 8.93
CA TYR A 306 -8.11 8.84 7.86
C TYR A 306 -7.41 8.42 6.56
N ILE A 307 -6.36 9.15 6.16
CA ILE A 307 -5.59 8.84 4.95
C ILE A 307 -4.91 7.46 5.06
N GLU A 308 -4.23 7.17 6.17
CA GLU A 308 -3.49 5.92 6.32
C GLU A 308 -4.40 4.70 6.50
N ARG A 309 -5.50 4.84 7.25
CA ARG A 309 -6.42 3.76 7.53
C ARG A 309 -7.41 3.50 6.40
N GLU A 310 -8.14 4.53 5.97
CA GLU A 310 -9.24 4.35 5.02
C GLU A 310 -8.72 4.33 3.58
N ASN A 311 -7.85 5.27 3.20
CA ASN A 311 -7.37 5.34 1.82
C ASN A 311 -6.23 4.35 1.56
N CYS A 312 -5.22 4.29 2.42
CA CYS A 312 -4.05 3.44 2.19
C CYS A 312 -4.34 1.97 2.52
N LEU A 313 -4.63 1.63 3.79
CA LEU A 313 -4.92 0.23 4.14
C LEU A 313 -6.19 -0.29 3.47
N GLY A 314 -7.24 0.53 3.36
CA GLY A 314 -8.47 0.16 2.66
C GLY A 314 -8.21 -0.23 1.20
N LEU A 315 -7.45 0.57 0.45
CA LEU A 315 -7.03 0.23 -0.91
C LEU A 315 -6.21 -1.06 -0.96
N ARG A 316 -5.25 -1.22 -0.06
CA ARG A 316 -4.36 -2.40 -0.08
C ARG A 316 -5.09 -3.70 0.24
N ARG A 317 -6.20 -3.65 0.99
CA ARG A 317 -7.09 -4.81 1.19
C ARG A 317 -7.83 -5.24 -0.08
N THR A 318 -7.97 -4.37 -1.08
CA THR A 318 -8.67 -4.70 -2.34
C THR A 318 -7.81 -5.56 -3.28
N VAL A 319 -6.49 -5.57 -3.10
CA VAL A 319 -5.59 -6.41 -3.90
C VAL A 319 -5.45 -7.76 -3.21
N ALA A 320 -6.15 -8.77 -3.75
CA ALA A 320 -6.04 -10.14 -3.25
C ALA A 320 -4.63 -10.69 -3.52
N VAL A 321 -3.84 -10.90 -2.47
CA VAL A 321 -2.52 -11.55 -2.57
C VAL A 321 -2.75 -13.06 -2.72
N GLU A 322 -2.80 -13.55 -3.96
CA GLU A 322 -2.79 -14.99 -4.23
C GLU A 322 -1.37 -15.55 -4.01
N GLY A 323 -1.25 -16.62 -3.21
CA GLY A 323 0.00 -17.39 -3.07
C GLY A 323 0.78 -17.19 -1.77
N VAL A 324 0.34 -16.29 -0.90
CA VAL A 324 0.76 -16.24 0.52
C VAL A 324 -0.51 -16.37 1.35
N GLY A 325 -0.54 -17.31 2.29
CA GLY A 325 -1.66 -17.51 3.19
C GLY A 325 -1.95 -16.25 4.01
N LEU A 326 -2.76 -15.33 3.47
CA LEU A 326 -3.28 -14.17 4.20
C LEU A 326 -4.22 -14.57 5.34
N ARG A 327 -4.59 -15.86 5.45
CA ARG A 327 -5.35 -16.39 6.60
C ARG A 327 -4.60 -16.26 7.92
N ASP A 328 -3.28 -16.06 7.91
CA ASP A 328 -2.49 -15.83 9.13
C ASP A 328 -2.38 -14.33 9.51
N TYR A 329 -2.91 -13.42 8.68
CA TYR A 329 -2.71 -11.97 8.84
C TYR A 329 -4.02 -11.17 8.85
N VAL A 330 -5.17 -11.84 8.71
CA VAL A 330 -6.52 -11.29 8.91
C VAL A 330 -7.20 -12.03 10.07
N THR A 331 -6.62 -11.89 11.25
CA THR A 331 -7.23 -12.17 12.57
C THR A 331 -6.46 -11.27 13.54
N ASP A 332 -6.97 -10.23 14.19
CA ASP A 332 -8.33 -9.77 14.42
C ASP A 332 -8.30 -8.23 14.42
N LEU A 333 -9.31 -7.60 13.81
CA LEU A 333 -9.74 -6.25 14.15
C LEU A 333 -11.10 -6.35 14.81
#